data_AF-A0A3M2RUC6-F1
#
_entry.id   AF-A0A3M2RUC6-F1
#
_cell.length_a   1.000
_cell.length_b   1.000
_cell.length_c   1.000
_cell.angle_alpha   90.00
_cell.angle_beta   90.00
_cell.angle_gamma   90.00
#
_symmetry.space_group_name_H-M   'P 1'
#
loop_
_entity.id
_entity.type
_entity.pdbx_description
1 polymer ?
#
loop_
_entity_poly.entity_id
_entity_poly.type
_entity_poly.pdbx_seq_one_letter_code
_entity_poly.pdbx_strand_id
1 'polypeptide(L)'
;MSSPDPIKLLPRACGLCGEKDDLRRRCSGCRVVYYCEHKHRVLDHMFHWSACEKTKEARRIMEKERIALWDMVHNGSVPNDLFKDGIGYFGAVPLTEPYILAKYQLANTLLLLFGGPGGRVDAVQAALDCFLRMFQLNRGDRQDVRSSSSVFDLSDYINLAILGAKAFLAAVGRLMVPQRVKRFVRRDELGQLESLIDTEPDAVDFAGAMRNNEV
;
A
#
# COMPACT_ATOMS: atom_id res chain seq x y z
N MET A 1 19.98 1.11 -27.88
CA MET A 1 19.96 1.21 -26.40
C MET A 1 19.12 0.04 -25.91
N SER A 2 19.68 -0.83 -25.08
CA SER A 2 18.99 -2.01 -24.52
C SER A 2 17.92 -1.56 -23.52
N SER A 3 16.68 -2.05 -23.66
CA SER A 3 15.59 -1.79 -22.72
C SER A 3 16.03 -2.05 -21.27
N PRO A 4 15.60 -1.23 -20.30
CA PRO A 4 15.88 -1.49 -18.90
C PRO A 4 15.28 -2.83 -18.49
N ASP A 5 16.06 -3.64 -17.80
CA ASP A 5 15.61 -4.94 -17.30
C ASP A 5 14.38 -4.74 -16.37
N PRO A 6 13.33 -5.58 -16.51
CA PRO A 6 12.14 -5.45 -15.71
C PRO A 6 12.48 -5.55 -14.22
N ILE A 7 11.99 -4.59 -13.43
CA ILE A 7 12.20 -4.56 -11.98
C ILE A 7 11.67 -5.88 -11.40
N LYS A 8 12.61 -6.71 -10.94
CA LYS A 8 12.32 -8.06 -10.46
C LYS A 8 12.13 -8.02 -8.96
N LEU A 9 10.91 -8.29 -8.50
CA LEU A 9 10.65 -8.53 -7.08
C LEU A 9 11.33 -9.81 -6.62
N LEU A 10 11.88 -9.77 -5.41
CA LEU A 10 12.40 -10.96 -4.74
C LEU A 10 11.22 -11.84 -4.30
N PRO A 11 11.25 -13.14 -4.68
CA PRO A 11 10.27 -14.09 -4.20
C PRO A 11 10.39 -14.25 -2.68
N ARG A 12 9.39 -14.88 -2.08
CA ARG A 12 9.46 -15.23 -0.66
C ARG A 12 10.68 -16.14 -0.43
N ALA A 13 11.58 -15.67 0.44
CA ALA A 13 12.85 -16.30 0.75
C ALA A 13 13.29 -15.89 2.17
N CYS A 14 14.26 -16.60 2.72
CA CYS A 14 14.87 -16.26 3.99
C CYS A 14 15.51 -14.87 3.91
N GLY A 15 15.24 -14.01 4.88
CA GLY A 15 15.77 -12.66 4.96
C GLY A 15 17.29 -12.58 5.02
N LEU A 16 17.95 -13.65 5.49
CA LEU A 16 19.40 -13.71 5.67
C LEU A 16 20.11 -14.55 4.59
N CYS A 17 19.74 -15.83 4.42
CA CYS A 17 20.46 -16.73 3.52
C CYS A 17 19.85 -16.82 2.10
N GLY A 18 18.67 -16.24 1.87
CA GLY A 18 18.01 -16.30 0.56
C GLY A 18 17.37 -17.64 0.19
N GLU A 19 17.48 -18.65 1.04
CA GLU A 19 16.83 -19.96 0.83
C GLU A 19 15.31 -19.82 0.74
N LYS A 20 14.70 -20.58 -0.16
CA LYS A 20 13.24 -20.53 -0.40
C LYS A 20 12.48 -21.61 0.37
N ASP A 21 13.19 -22.62 0.84
CA ASP A 21 12.62 -23.76 1.54
C ASP A 21 12.52 -23.51 3.05
N ASP A 22 11.62 -24.25 3.70
CA ASP A 22 11.43 -24.26 5.15
C ASP A 22 11.24 -22.90 5.83
N LEU A 23 10.58 -21.94 5.15
CA LEU A 23 10.27 -20.59 5.65
C LEU A 23 9.16 -20.55 6.73
N ARG A 24 9.35 -21.32 7.80
CA ARG A 24 8.36 -21.53 8.86
C ARG A 24 8.23 -20.33 9.80
N ARG A 25 9.18 -19.39 9.78
CA ARG A 25 9.24 -18.28 10.76
C ARG A 25 9.09 -16.94 10.07
N ARG A 26 7.92 -16.32 10.19
CA ARG A 26 7.66 -14.94 9.77
C ARG A 26 8.04 -13.96 10.89
N CYS A 27 8.66 -12.83 10.54
CA CYS A 27 8.88 -11.76 11.50
C CYS A 27 7.53 -11.26 12.05
N SER A 28 7.37 -11.24 13.38
CA SER A 28 6.11 -10.84 14.03
C SER A 28 5.82 -9.34 13.92
N GLY A 29 6.87 -8.50 13.82
CA GLY A 29 6.78 -7.05 13.67
C GLY A 29 6.33 -6.64 12.27
N CYS A 30 7.25 -6.68 11.30
CA CYS A 30 6.96 -6.22 9.94
C CYS A 30 5.98 -7.15 9.17
N ARG A 31 5.98 -8.45 9.50
CA ARG A 31 5.21 -9.50 8.81
C ARG A 31 5.53 -9.61 7.32
N VAL A 32 6.68 -9.19 6.85
CA VAL A 32 7.04 -9.30 5.41
C VAL A 32 8.41 -9.90 5.16
N VAL A 33 9.10 -10.30 6.23
CA VAL A 33 10.35 -11.04 6.20
C VAL A 33 10.14 -12.42 6.81
N TYR A 34 10.75 -13.43 6.19
CA TYR A 34 10.66 -14.83 6.57
C TYR A 34 12.05 -15.38 6.86
N TYR A 35 12.12 -16.43 7.66
CA TYR A 35 13.36 -17.10 8.03
C TYR A 35 13.13 -18.60 8.07
N CYS A 36 14.12 -19.36 7.63
CA CYS A 36 14.15 -20.80 7.83
C CYS A 36 14.37 -21.14 9.32
N GLU A 37 15.23 -20.38 9.99
CA GLU A 37 15.63 -20.65 11.37
C GLU A 37 15.54 -19.43 12.30
N HIS A 38 15.48 -19.71 13.60
CA HIS A 38 15.52 -18.66 14.62
C HIS A 38 16.85 -17.91 14.60
N LYS A 39 17.97 -18.62 14.40
CA LYS A 39 19.31 -18.03 14.32
C LYS A 39 19.40 -16.97 13.22
N HIS A 40 18.85 -17.24 12.04
CA HIS A 40 18.83 -16.28 10.93
C HIS A 40 18.04 -15.01 11.27
N ARG A 41 16.93 -15.13 12.01
CA ARG A 41 16.18 -13.96 12.48
C ARG A 41 16.98 -13.09 13.44
N VAL A 42 17.71 -13.72 14.37
CA VAL A 42 18.53 -13.00 15.36
C VAL A 42 19.70 -12.28 14.67
N LEU A 43 20.36 -12.94 13.72
CA LEU A 43 21.46 -12.34 12.96
C LEU A 43 21.00 -11.22 12.03
N ASP A 44 19.86 -11.40 11.35
CA ASP A 44 19.27 -10.36 10.48
C ASP A 44 18.71 -9.17 11.29
N HIS A 45 18.54 -9.31 12.61
CA HIS A 45 17.93 -8.30 13.47
C HIS A 45 18.55 -6.91 13.27
N MET A 46 19.88 -6.80 13.33
CA MET A 46 20.57 -5.53 13.20
C MET A 46 20.36 -4.84 11.85
N PHE A 47 20.14 -5.61 10.77
CA PHE A 47 19.96 -5.07 9.42
C PHE A 47 18.51 -4.71 9.12
N HIS A 48 17.55 -5.51 9.60
CA HIS A 48 16.13 -5.26 9.34
C HIS A 48 15.42 -4.43 10.43
N TRP A 49 16.03 -4.23 11.61
CA TRP A 49 15.39 -3.61 12.78
C TRP A 49 14.71 -2.27 12.50
N SER A 50 15.44 -1.31 11.90
CA SER A 50 14.90 0.04 11.66
C SER A 50 13.65 0.00 10.77
N ALA A 51 13.69 -0.76 9.68
CA ALA A 51 12.54 -0.94 8.81
C ALA A 51 11.40 -1.72 9.50
N CYS A 52 11.76 -2.69 10.34
CA CYS A 52 10.83 -3.51 11.09
C CYS A 52 10.02 -2.71 12.09
N GLU A 53 10.68 -1.90 12.92
CA GLU A 53 10.02 -1.10 13.95
C GLU A 53 9.10 -0.04 13.33
N LYS A 54 9.54 0.64 12.25
CA LYS A 54 8.67 1.57 11.51
C LYS A 54 7.39 0.89 10.99
N THR A 55 7.53 -0.29 10.41
CA THR A 55 6.37 -1.06 9.89
C THR A 55 5.48 -1.56 11.00
N LYS A 56 6.07 -2.04 12.10
CA LYS A 56 5.36 -2.53 13.28
C LYS A 56 4.56 -1.40 13.94
N GLU A 57 5.14 -0.20 14.02
CA GLU A 57 4.44 0.98 14.53
C GLU A 57 3.28 1.39 13.63
N ALA A 58 3.50 1.46 12.30
CA ALA A 58 2.42 1.74 11.36
C ALA A 58 1.26 0.72 11.46
N ARG A 59 1.59 -0.58 11.67
CA ARG A 59 0.56 -1.60 11.95
C ARG A 59 -0.17 -1.37 13.27
N ARG A 60 0.55 -0.97 14.32
CA ARG A 60 -0.03 -0.69 15.64
C ARG A 60 -1.01 0.47 15.57
N ILE A 61 -0.65 1.56 14.88
CA ILE A 61 -1.53 2.71 14.65
C ILE A 61 -2.78 2.27 13.88
N MET A 62 -2.62 1.58 12.76
CA MET A 62 -3.76 1.09 11.95
C MET A 62 -4.71 0.20 12.76
N GLU A 63 -4.17 -0.70 13.59
CA GLU A 63 -4.98 -1.58 14.43
C GLU A 63 -5.69 -0.81 15.55
N LYS A 64 -5.02 0.18 16.16
CA LYS A 64 -5.64 1.06 17.16
C LYS A 64 -6.84 1.79 16.57
N GLU A 65 -6.68 2.41 15.40
CA GLU A 65 -7.79 3.11 14.73
C GLU A 65 -8.90 2.14 14.30
N ARG A 66 -8.56 0.90 13.92
CA ARG A 66 -9.55 -0.15 13.63
C ARG A 66 -10.39 -0.50 14.87
N ILE A 67 -9.76 -0.63 16.03
CA ILE A 67 -10.42 -0.94 17.30
C ILE A 67 -11.30 0.24 17.72
N ALA A 68 -10.77 1.46 17.68
CA ALA A 68 -11.55 2.67 17.98
C ALA A 68 -12.81 2.77 17.11
N LEU A 69 -12.68 2.49 15.80
CA LEU A 69 -13.82 2.46 14.90
C LEU A 69 -14.82 1.36 15.28
N TRP A 70 -14.34 0.17 15.66
CA TRP A 70 -15.20 -0.92 16.14
C TRP A 70 -15.92 -0.58 17.44
N ASP A 71 -15.28 0.14 18.36
CA ASP A 71 -15.91 0.57 19.61
C ASP A 71 -17.02 1.60 19.34
N MET A 72 -16.80 2.50 18.37
CA MET A 72 -17.83 3.42 17.87
C MET A 72 -19.01 2.70 17.20
N VAL A 73 -18.76 1.58 16.53
CA VAL A 73 -19.81 0.73 15.96
C VAL A 73 -20.66 0.15 17.10
N HIS A 74 -20.02 -0.48 18.10
CA HIS A 74 -20.72 -1.12 19.22
C HIS A 74 -21.50 -0.15 20.10
N ASN A 75 -21.03 1.08 20.27
CA ASN A 75 -21.71 2.09 21.08
C ASN A 75 -22.79 2.88 20.29
N GLY A 76 -23.01 2.55 19.02
CA GLY A 76 -24.03 3.16 18.17
C GLY A 76 -23.69 4.53 17.60
N SER A 77 -22.44 5.01 17.76
CA SER A 77 -22.00 6.29 17.18
C SER A 77 -21.87 6.23 15.65
N VAL A 78 -21.69 5.04 15.09
CA VAL A 78 -21.69 4.77 13.64
C VAL A 78 -22.52 3.52 13.33
N PRO A 79 -22.99 3.34 12.08
CA PRO A 79 -23.80 2.19 11.71
C PRO A 79 -23.12 0.83 11.99
N ASN A 80 -23.91 -0.15 12.48
CA ASN A 80 -23.46 -1.51 12.86
C ASN A 80 -22.77 -2.29 11.72
N ASP A 81 -23.10 -1.91 10.50
CA ASP A 81 -22.72 -2.55 9.27
C ASP A 81 -21.58 -1.83 8.54
N LEU A 82 -20.92 -0.85 9.18
CA LEU A 82 -19.91 0.01 8.54
C LEU A 82 -18.94 -0.79 7.66
N PHE A 83 -18.32 -1.87 8.15
CA PHE A 83 -17.36 -2.67 7.37
C PHE A 83 -17.97 -3.64 6.32
N LYS A 84 -19.28 -3.89 6.38
CA LYS A 84 -20.01 -4.86 5.57
C LYS A 84 -20.91 -4.18 4.52
N ASP A 85 -21.74 -3.25 4.97
CA ASP A 85 -22.71 -2.50 4.16
C ASP A 85 -22.26 -1.05 3.91
N GLY A 86 -21.29 -0.53 4.69
CA GLY A 86 -20.61 0.74 4.40
C GLY A 86 -19.56 0.68 3.28
N ILE A 87 -19.46 -0.45 2.54
CA ILE A 87 -18.63 -0.55 1.32
C ILE A 87 -19.11 0.51 0.33
N GLY A 88 -18.37 1.60 0.19
CA GLY A 88 -18.73 2.73 -0.66
C GLY A 88 -18.96 4.04 0.05
N TYR A 89 -19.18 4.01 1.37
CA TYR A 89 -19.60 5.17 2.15
C TYR A 89 -18.61 5.59 3.23
N PHE A 90 -17.45 4.94 3.38
CA PHE A 90 -16.46 5.32 4.40
C PHE A 90 -16.05 6.79 4.26
N GLY A 91 -15.76 7.26 3.05
CA GLY A 91 -15.40 8.65 2.78
C GLY A 91 -16.49 9.69 3.14
N ALA A 92 -17.73 9.26 3.36
CA ALA A 92 -18.82 10.13 3.82
C ALA A 92 -18.96 10.17 5.36
N VAL A 93 -18.18 9.35 6.08
CA VAL A 93 -18.17 9.28 7.55
C VAL A 93 -16.82 9.81 8.04
N PRO A 94 -16.74 11.07 8.49
CA PRO A 94 -15.49 11.69 8.94
C PRO A 94 -14.75 10.87 10.01
N LEU A 95 -15.49 10.16 10.86
CA LEU A 95 -14.92 9.30 11.91
C LEU A 95 -14.09 8.12 11.37
N THR A 96 -14.22 7.77 10.08
CA THR A 96 -13.44 6.69 9.46
C THR A 96 -12.09 7.15 8.91
N GLU A 97 -11.89 8.45 8.76
CA GLU A 97 -10.70 9.04 8.14
C GLU A 97 -9.39 8.61 8.85
N PRO A 98 -9.28 8.62 10.20
CA PRO A 98 -8.05 8.19 10.87
C PRO A 98 -7.65 6.75 10.53
N TYR A 99 -8.63 5.84 10.43
CA TYR A 99 -8.39 4.46 10.06
C TYR A 99 -7.90 4.32 8.61
N ILE A 100 -8.51 5.07 7.70
CA ILE A 100 -8.15 5.09 6.28
C ILE A 100 -6.73 5.64 6.09
N LEU A 101 -6.38 6.74 6.78
CA LEU A 101 -5.04 7.33 6.77
C LEU A 101 -3.99 6.36 7.33
N ALA A 102 -4.26 5.75 8.49
CA ALA A 102 -3.33 4.79 9.09
C ALA A 102 -3.07 3.58 8.19
N LYS A 103 -4.08 3.15 7.43
CA LYS A 103 -3.96 2.04 6.48
C LYS A 103 -3.16 2.43 5.23
N TYR A 104 -3.31 3.67 4.77
CA TYR A 104 -2.46 4.25 3.72
C TYR A 104 -1.00 4.37 4.17
N GLN A 105 -0.77 4.91 5.37
CA GLN A 105 0.57 5.00 5.96
C GLN A 105 1.24 3.63 6.07
N LEU A 106 0.50 2.58 6.46
CA LEU A 106 1.02 1.22 6.48
C LEU A 106 1.42 0.75 5.07
N ALA A 107 0.58 0.97 4.07
CA ALA A 107 0.87 0.58 2.69
C ALA A 107 2.13 1.28 2.15
N ASN A 108 2.25 2.60 2.37
CA ASN A 108 3.44 3.36 1.99
C ASN A 108 4.69 2.90 2.72
N THR A 109 4.60 2.68 4.03
CA THR A 109 5.72 2.18 4.84
C THR A 109 6.23 0.83 4.31
N LEU A 110 5.32 -0.05 3.90
CA LEU A 110 5.67 -1.35 3.30
C LEU A 110 6.37 -1.18 1.95
N LEU A 111 5.89 -0.31 1.07
CA LEU A 111 6.50 -0.06 -0.23
C LEU A 111 7.86 0.62 -0.10
N LEU A 112 7.97 1.67 0.71
CA LEU A 112 9.20 2.43 0.91
C LEU A 112 10.32 1.59 1.52
N LEU A 113 10.00 0.73 2.50
CA LEU A 113 11.01 0.00 3.26
C LEU A 113 11.29 -1.41 2.72
N PHE A 114 10.34 -2.01 2.01
CA PHE A 114 10.44 -3.41 1.57
C PHE A 114 10.01 -3.64 0.12
N GLY A 115 9.48 -2.64 -0.60
CA GLY A 115 8.87 -2.82 -1.92
C GLY A 115 9.54 -2.07 -3.07
N GLY A 116 10.70 -1.44 -2.85
CA GLY A 116 11.48 -0.78 -3.90
C GLY A 116 12.07 -1.76 -4.93
N PRO A 117 12.94 -1.31 -5.85
CA PRO A 117 13.62 -2.19 -6.80
C PRO A 117 14.38 -3.33 -6.09
N GLY A 118 14.13 -4.58 -6.49
CA GLY A 118 14.64 -5.75 -5.76
C GLY A 118 13.96 -5.99 -4.40
N GLY A 119 12.81 -5.37 -4.16
CA GLY A 119 12.03 -5.50 -2.93
C GLY A 119 11.30 -6.85 -2.83
N ARG A 120 10.67 -7.08 -1.68
CA ARG A 120 10.00 -8.33 -1.33
C ARG A 120 8.57 -8.37 -1.86
N VAL A 121 8.23 -9.43 -2.58
CA VAL A 121 6.87 -9.64 -3.12
C VAL A 121 5.78 -9.58 -2.05
N ASP A 122 6.05 -10.07 -0.83
CA ASP A 122 5.09 -10.06 0.27
C ASP A 122 4.76 -8.65 0.80
N ALA A 123 5.72 -7.72 0.75
CA ALA A 123 5.49 -6.34 1.16
C ALA A 123 4.62 -5.61 0.14
N VAL A 124 4.96 -5.81 -1.12
CA VAL A 124 4.24 -5.28 -2.28
C VAL A 124 2.80 -5.81 -2.28
N GLN A 125 2.61 -7.12 -2.10
CA GLN A 125 1.28 -7.74 -1.97
C GLN A 125 0.49 -7.20 -0.77
N ALA A 126 1.11 -7.07 0.40
CA ALA A 126 0.45 -6.54 1.59
C ALA A 126 0.03 -5.06 1.44
N ALA A 127 0.85 -4.23 0.78
CA ALA A 127 0.51 -2.86 0.47
C ALA A 127 -0.67 -2.80 -0.52
N LEU A 128 -0.64 -3.62 -1.58
CA LEU A 128 -1.76 -3.72 -2.53
C LEU A 128 -3.06 -4.13 -1.84
N ASP A 129 -3.01 -5.09 -0.92
CA ASP A 129 -4.22 -5.51 -0.18
C ASP A 129 -4.75 -4.37 0.71
N CYS A 130 -3.88 -3.51 1.24
CA CYS A 130 -4.29 -2.29 1.93
C CYS A 130 -5.02 -1.34 0.98
N PHE A 131 -4.42 -0.99 -0.17
CA PHE A 131 -5.04 -0.13 -1.19
C PHE A 131 -6.37 -0.66 -1.70
N LEU A 132 -6.41 -1.95 -2.08
CA LEU A 132 -7.62 -2.61 -2.54
C LEU A 132 -8.74 -2.57 -1.51
N ARG A 133 -8.41 -2.77 -0.23
CA ARG A 133 -9.41 -2.67 0.83
C ARG A 133 -9.87 -1.23 1.00
N MET A 134 -8.99 -0.24 0.92
CA MET A 134 -9.37 1.17 1.00
C MET A 134 -10.30 1.57 -0.15
N PHE A 135 -10.01 1.16 -1.39
CA PHE A 135 -10.91 1.36 -2.53
C PHE A 135 -12.28 0.68 -2.37
N GLN A 136 -12.32 -0.50 -1.75
CA GLN A 136 -13.61 -1.13 -1.45
C GLN A 136 -14.41 -0.34 -0.43
N LEU A 137 -13.76 0.22 0.59
CA LEU A 137 -14.43 1.01 1.62
C LEU A 137 -14.92 2.37 1.07
N ASN A 138 -14.18 2.95 0.11
CA ASN A 138 -14.42 4.27 -0.48
C ASN A 138 -14.84 4.23 -1.97
N ARG A 139 -15.82 3.39 -2.35
CA ARG A 139 -16.36 3.37 -3.74
C ARG A 139 -17.10 4.65 -4.16
N GLY A 140 -17.50 5.51 -3.22
CA GLY A 140 -18.21 6.73 -3.51
C GLY A 140 -17.27 7.79 -4.10
N ASP A 141 -17.21 7.88 -5.43
CA ASP A 141 -17.00 9.16 -6.10
C ASP A 141 -18.27 9.99 -5.83
N ARG A 142 -18.25 10.83 -4.80
CA ARG A 142 -19.38 11.74 -4.56
C ARG A 142 -19.44 12.69 -5.75
N GLN A 143 -20.63 12.85 -6.33
CA GLN A 143 -20.91 13.72 -7.47
C GLN A 143 -20.68 15.24 -7.22
N ASP A 144 -19.87 15.64 -6.24
CA ASP A 144 -19.56 17.06 -5.96
C ASP A 144 -18.15 17.31 -5.38
N VAL A 145 -17.22 16.35 -5.47
CA VAL A 145 -15.82 16.49 -4.96
C VAL A 145 -14.93 17.28 -5.96
N ARG A 146 -15.52 18.04 -6.89
CA ARG A 146 -14.78 18.78 -7.94
C ARG A 146 -14.89 20.31 -7.83
N SER A 147 -15.59 20.81 -6.81
CA SER A 147 -16.03 22.21 -6.76
C SER A 147 -15.74 22.95 -5.46
N SER A 148 -15.12 22.35 -4.44
CA SER A 148 -14.91 23.03 -3.16
C SER A 148 -13.48 22.93 -2.62
N SER A 149 -12.82 24.08 -2.61
CA SER A 149 -11.53 24.38 -2.03
C SER A 149 -11.59 24.37 -0.50
N SER A 150 -11.06 23.31 0.16
CA SER A 150 -10.43 23.42 1.48
C SER A 150 -9.64 22.14 1.86
N VAL A 151 -8.45 22.39 2.42
CA VAL A 151 -7.56 21.54 3.24
C VAL A 151 -7.72 20.01 3.12
N PHE A 152 -6.81 19.39 2.34
CA PHE A 152 -6.64 17.94 2.09
C PHE A 152 -7.94 17.20 1.78
N ASP A 153 -8.40 17.37 0.54
CA ASP A 153 -9.63 16.81 0.02
C ASP A 153 -9.50 15.29 -0.24
N LEU A 154 -10.61 14.56 -0.17
CA LEU A 154 -10.70 13.12 -0.45
C LEU A 154 -10.18 12.77 -1.86
N SER A 155 -10.18 13.75 -2.77
CA SER A 155 -9.51 13.71 -4.06
C SER A 155 -8.00 13.42 -3.96
N ASP A 156 -7.30 14.03 -3.00
CA ASP A 156 -5.87 13.80 -2.77
C ASP A 156 -5.60 12.37 -2.34
N TYR A 157 -6.52 11.78 -1.56
CA TYR A 157 -6.45 10.40 -1.12
C TYR A 157 -6.59 9.39 -2.27
N ILE A 158 -7.54 9.63 -3.18
CA ILE A 158 -7.72 8.81 -4.38
C ILE A 158 -6.49 8.94 -5.28
N ASN A 159 -5.99 10.16 -5.48
CA ASN A 159 -4.77 10.39 -6.26
C ASN A 159 -3.55 9.72 -5.63
N LEU A 160 -3.40 9.73 -4.30
CA LEU A 160 -2.32 9.05 -3.57
C LEU A 160 -2.42 7.53 -3.62
N ALA A 161 -3.63 6.97 -3.60
CA ALA A 161 -3.84 5.53 -3.77
C ALA A 161 -3.63 5.08 -5.22
N ILE A 162 -4.03 5.90 -6.19
CA ILE A 162 -3.71 5.72 -7.62
C ILE A 162 -2.20 5.84 -7.84
N LEU A 163 -1.51 6.82 -7.25
CA LEU A 163 -0.05 6.93 -7.28
C LEU A 163 0.61 5.72 -6.62
N GLY A 164 0.10 5.25 -5.48
CA GLY A 164 0.59 4.04 -4.82
C GLY A 164 0.41 2.79 -5.69
N ALA A 165 -0.71 2.69 -6.41
CA ALA A 165 -0.96 1.63 -7.38
C ALA A 165 -0.07 1.78 -8.63
N LYS A 166 0.16 2.99 -9.14
CA LYS A 166 1.08 3.28 -10.24
C LYS A 166 2.53 2.95 -9.87
N ALA A 167 2.97 3.35 -8.68
CA ALA A 167 4.29 3.03 -8.13
C ALA A 167 4.45 1.51 -7.92
N PHE A 168 3.41 0.83 -7.45
CA PHE A 168 3.37 -0.64 -7.38
C PHE A 168 3.51 -1.26 -8.78
N LEU A 169 2.74 -0.81 -9.76
CA LEU A 169 2.73 -1.35 -11.13
C LEU A 169 4.07 -1.10 -11.83
N ALA A 170 4.67 0.06 -11.61
CA ALA A 170 6.02 0.38 -12.07
C ALA A 170 7.08 -0.51 -11.39
N ALA A 171 6.99 -0.70 -10.07
CA ALA A 171 7.96 -1.49 -9.30
C ALA A 171 7.93 -3.00 -9.59
N VAL A 172 6.84 -3.55 -10.15
CA VAL A 172 6.75 -4.99 -10.44
C VAL A 172 7.14 -5.36 -11.89
N GLY A 173 7.54 -4.39 -12.71
CA GLY A 173 8.07 -4.62 -14.06
C GLY A 173 7.15 -5.38 -15.03
N ARG A 174 5.88 -5.64 -14.64
CA ARG A 174 4.89 -6.35 -15.45
C ARG A 174 3.48 -5.80 -15.28
N LEU A 175 2.96 -5.45 -16.44
CA LEU A 175 1.64 -4.98 -16.89
C LEU A 175 0.44 -5.88 -16.54
N MET A 176 0.39 -6.48 -15.35
CA MET A 176 -0.84 -7.13 -14.90
C MET A 176 -1.48 -6.29 -13.82
N VAL A 177 -2.33 -5.34 -14.24
CA VAL A 177 -3.39 -4.81 -13.38
C VAL A 177 -4.22 -6.03 -12.96
N PRO A 178 -4.19 -6.44 -11.67
CA PRO A 178 -4.97 -7.58 -11.22
C PRO A 178 -6.43 -7.38 -11.61
N GLN A 179 -7.16 -8.42 -12.03
CA GLN A 179 -8.59 -8.29 -12.40
C GLN A 179 -9.42 -7.62 -11.30
N ARG A 180 -9.02 -7.86 -10.05
CA ARG A 180 -9.58 -7.20 -8.86
C ARG A 180 -9.34 -5.69 -8.81
N VAL A 181 -8.31 -5.14 -9.46
CA VAL A 181 -8.03 -3.70 -9.61
C VAL A 181 -8.74 -3.14 -10.85
N LYS A 182 -8.79 -3.86 -11.98
CA LYS A 182 -9.46 -3.39 -13.22
C LYS A 182 -10.91 -2.95 -13.00
N ARG A 183 -11.64 -3.66 -12.14
CA ARG A 183 -13.03 -3.31 -11.76
C ARG A 183 -13.18 -2.00 -10.98
N PHE A 184 -12.07 -1.41 -10.51
CA PHE A 184 -12.06 -0.19 -9.70
C PHE A 184 -11.45 1.01 -10.44
N VAL A 185 -10.88 0.79 -11.63
CA VAL A 185 -10.33 1.85 -12.48
C VAL A 185 -11.40 2.19 -13.51
N ARG A 186 -11.72 3.48 -13.71
CA ARG A 186 -12.68 3.86 -14.76
C ARG A 186 -12.11 3.54 -16.14
N ARG A 187 -12.97 3.42 -17.16
CA ARG A 187 -12.53 3.05 -18.51
C ARG A 187 -11.57 4.08 -19.14
N ASP A 188 -11.78 5.35 -18.82
CA ASP A 188 -10.94 6.50 -19.22
C ASP A 188 -9.65 6.61 -18.40
N GLU A 189 -9.68 6.31 -17.10
CA GLU A 189 -8.47 6.18 -16.26
C GLU A 189 -7.65 4.94 -16.63
N LEU A 190 -8.31 3.87 -17.10
CA LEU A 190 -7.68 2.67 -17.63
C LEU A 190 -6.94 3.03 -18.92
N GLY A 191 -7.52 3.86 -19.78
CA GLY A 191 -6.85 4.42 -20.95
C GLY A 191 -5.63 5.28 -20.60
N GLN A 192 -5.64 6.04 -19.50
CA GLN A 192 -4.45 6.77 -19.02
C GLN A 192 -3.39 5.85 -18.39
N LEU A 193 -3.84 4.81 -17.68
CA LEU A 193 -2.96 3.76 -17.16
C LEU A 193 -2.34 2.94 -18.30
N GLU A 194 -3.09 2.68 -19.37
CA GLU A 194 -2.67 2.02 -20.60
C GLU A 194 -1.82 2.94 -21.49
N SER A 195 -2.08 4.25 -21.55
CA SER A 195 -1.18 5.17 -22.27
C SER A 195 0.16 5.31 -21.56
N LEU A 196 0.20 5.23 -20.22
CA LEU A 196 1.44 5.13 -19.43
C LEU A 196 2.20 3.80 -19.65
N ILE A 197 1.57 2.81 -20.29
CA ILE A 197 2.21 1.57 -20.74
C ILE A 197 2.93 1.81 -22.08
N ASP A 198 2.40 2.71 -22.91
CA ASP A 198 2.90 3.00 -24.26
C ASP A 198 3.80 4.26 -24.35
N THR A 199 3.76 5.15 -23.36
CA THR A 199 4.72 6.26 -23.14
C THR A 199 5.44 6.02 -21.81
N GLU A 200 6.75 5.85 -21.65
CA GLU A 200 7.92 6.05 -22.50
C GLU A 200 9.15 5.37 -21.82
N PRO A 201 10.28 5.20 -22.54
CA PRO A 201 11.55 4.65 -22.04
C PRO A 201 12.40 5.59 -21.15
N ASP A 202 12.01 6.87 -21.00
CA ASP A 202 12.87 7.92 -20.41
C ASP A 202 12.22 8.66 -19.21
N ALA A 203 11.73 7.91 -18.22
CA ALA A 203 11.23 8.46 -16.95
C ALA A 203 12.38 9.02 -16.08
N VAL A 204 12.96 10.15 -16.49
CA VAL A 204 14.03 10.86 -15.75
C VAL A 204 13.51 11.63 -14.53
N ASP A 205 12.20 11.76 -14.30
CA ASP A 205 11.70 12.73 -13.29
C ASP A 205 10.88 12.18 -12.11
N PHE A 206 10.99 10.88 -11.78
CA PHE A 206 10.50 10.39 -10.49
C PHE A 206 11.52 10.64 -9.35
N ALA A 207 12.80 10.73 -9.70
CA ALA A 207 13.90 11.02 -8.76
C ALA A 207 14.07 12.53 -8.45
N GLY A 208 13.42 13.42 -9.21
CA GLY A 208 13.34 14.86 -8.91
C GLY A 208 12.34 15.17 -7.80
N ALA A 209 11.18 14.52 -7.83
CA ALA A 209 10.10 14.74 -6.85
C ALA A 209 10.42 14.27 -5.41
N MET A 210 11.30 13.28 -5.24
CA MET A 210 11.70 12.77 -3.92
C MET A 210 12.82 13.57 -3.24
N ARG A 211 13.51 14.47 -3.97
CA ARG A 211 14.64 15.26 -3.45
C ARG A 211 14.24 16.57 -2.76
N ASN A 212 12.97 16.99 -2.85
CA ASN A 212 12.48 18.24 -2.26
C ASN A 212 11.70 18.08 -0.95
N ASN A 213 11.83 16.93 -0.27
CA ASN A 213 11.24 16.71 1.06
C ASN A 213 12.32 16.58 2.15
N GLU A 214 13.38 17.38 2.05
CA GLU A 214 14.19 17.75 3.22
C GLU A 214 13.60 19.02 3.84
N VAL A 215 12.87 18.82 4.95
CA VAL A 215 12.90 19.70 6.13
C VAL A 215 13.00 18.80 7.35
#